data_AF-A0AA95I9K4-F1
#
_entry.id   AF-A0AA95I9K4-F1
#
_cell.length_a   1.000
_cell.length_b   1.000
_cell.length_c   1.000
_cell.angle_alpha   90.00
_cell.angle_beta   90.00
_cell.angle_gamma   90.00
#
_symmetry.space_group_name_H-M   'P 1'
#
loop_
_entity.id
_entity.type
_entity.pdbx_description
1 polymer ?
#
loop_
_entity_poly.entity_id
_entity_poly.type
_entity_poly.pdbx_seq_one_letter_code
_entity_poly.pdbx_strand_id
1 'polypeptide(L)'
;METPIYKKTAELSSYISKTLRDYFGKGPEAVHVTLGKTFMIVYIRNFLSPTERVLMNQNQDESVQKTRDLVMQTLIPEMKAYIKFVTGMEIREFYYDWGLHNKSAMFTGICSDSTSIDVPINEEFTGKAELIREIMNLSEESEKKPEEIYACKLNHRSILVIRNGILVRIEKQLIRQGMQEQLKLAKRTLEKGLLHNNNHFEGILDTQIIDVFVDWDFDLDKSVIVFVVNPTK
;
A
#
# COMPACT_ATOMS: atom_id res chain seq x y z
N MET A 1 30.68 2.85 -5.28
CA MET A 1 30.50 1.93 -4.13
C MET A 1 29.01 1.86 -3.84
N GLU A 2 28.38 0.70 -4.02
CA GLU A 2 26.97 0.52 -3.66
C GLU A 2 26.81 0.55 -2.14
N THR A 3 25.91 1.40 -1.64
CA THR A 3 25.58 1.51 -0.21
C THR A 3 25.00 0.17 0.29
N PRO A 4 25.28 -0.29 1.53
CA PRO A 4 24.73 -1.54 2.06
C PRO A 4 23.21 -1.70 1.95
N ILE A 5 22.47 -0.58 1.97
CA ILE A 5 21.02 -0.53 1.77
C ILE A 5 20.62 -0.95 0.34
N TYR A 6 21.39 -0.55 -0.68
CA TYR A 6 21.10 -0.89 -2.08
C TYR A 6 21.13 -2.41 -2.30
N LYS A 7 22.10 -3.10 -1.69
CA LYS A 7 22.19 -4.57 -1.79
C LYS A 7 20.96 -5.24 -1.16
N LYS A 8 20.53 -4.78 0.02
CA LYS A 8 19.32 -5.27 0.69
C LYS A 8 18.06 -5.04 -0.15
N THR A 9 17.88 -3.85 -0.72
CA THR A 9 16.69 -3.55 -1.55
C THR A 9 16.68 -4.32 -2.86
N ALA A 10 17.84 -4.51 -3.51
CA ALA A 10 17.98 -5.33 -4.71
C ALA A 10 17.68 -6.81 -4.44
N GLU A 11 18.17 -7.35 -3.33
CA GLU A 11 17.89 -8.72 -2.91
C GLU A 11 16.40 -8.94 -2.64
N LEU A 12 15.76 -8.05 -1.86
CA LEU A 12 14.32 -8.10 -1.63
C LEU A 12 13.50 -7.96 -2.92
N SER A 13 13.90 -7.07 -3.82
CA SER A 13 13.26 -6.90 -5.12
C SER A 13 13.30 -8.19 -5.94
N SER A 14 14.45 -8.87 -5.98
CA SER A 14 14.62 -10.15 -6.69
C SER A 14 13.76 -11.26 -6.06
N TYR A 15 13.81 -11.38 -4.73
CA TYR A 15 13.00 -12.36 -3.99
C TYR A 15 11.51 -12.15 -4.24
N ILE A 16 10.98 -10.94 -4.02
CA ILE A 16 9.56 -10.63 -4.23
C ILE A 16 9.15 -10.88 -5.69
N SER A 17 9.99 -10.49 -6.66
CA SER A 17 9.72 -10.75 -8.08
C SER A 17 9.61 -12.24 -8.40
N LYS A 18 10.47 -13.06 -7.79
CA LYS A 18 10.46 -14.52 -7.94
C LYS A 18 9.24 -15.14 -7.25
N THR A 19 8.99 -14.80 -5.99
CA THR A 19 7.85 -15.31 -5.22
C THR A 19 6.53 -15.00 -5.93
N LEU A 20 6.33 -13.76 -6.41
CA LEU A 20 5.12 -13.42 -7.17
C LEU A 20 5.02 -14.21 -8.49
N ARG A 21 6.13 -14.46 -9.18
CA ARG A 21 6.14 -15.29 -10.39
C ARG A 21 5.74 -16.74 -10.09
N ASP A 22 6.26 -17.31 -9.02
CA ASP A 22 6.06 -18.71 -8.66
C ASP A 22 4.59 -18.97 -8.27
N TYR A 23 3.97 -18.04 -7.54
CA TYR A 23 2.57 -18.19 -7.09
C TYR A 23 1.54 -17.74 -8.14
N PHE A 24 1.82 -16.70 -8.94
CA PHE A 24 0.86 -16.17 -9.92
C PHE A 24 1.12 -16.62 -11.37
N GLY A 25 2.18 -17.40 -11.62
CA GLY A 25 2.57 -17.89 -12.94
C GLY A 25 3.19 -16.84 -13.87
N LYS A 26 3.13 -15.56 -13.50
CA LYS A 26 3.80 -14.45 -14.19
C LYS A 26 4.35 -13.47 -13.16
N GLY A 27 5.63 -13.13 -13.28
CA GLY A 27 6.25 -12.12 -12.43
C GLY A 27 5.97 -10.69 -12.90
N PRO A 28 6.20 -9.70 -12.03
CA PRO A 28 6.16 -8.28 -12.39
C PRO A 28 7.28 -7.91 -13.36
N GLU A 29 7.12 -6.76 -14.03
CA GLU A 29 8.20 -6.19 -14.86
C GLU A 29 9.26 -5.51 -13.97
N ALA A 30 8.82 -4.81 -12.93
CA ALA A 30 9.70 -4.15 -11.99
C ALA A 30 9.14 -4.21 -10.57
N VAL A 31 10.06 -4.32 -9.60
CA VAL A 31 9.79 -4.25 -8.17
C VAL A 31 10.77 -3.26 -7.54
N HIS A 32 10.25 -2.19 -6.97
CA HIS A 32 11.03 -1.14 -6.34
C HIS A 32 10.82 -1.18 -4.83
N VAL A 33 11.87 -1.54 -4.09
CA VAL A 33 11.85 -1.60 -2.62
C VAL A 33 12.45 -0.33 -2.04
N THR A 34 11.72 0.32 -1.14
CA THR A 34 12.15 1.46 -0.34
C THR A 34 12.15 1.05 1.12
N LEU A 35 13.28 1.27 1.81
CA LEU A 35 13.43 1.02 3.24
C LEU A 35 13.64 2.36 3.95
N GLY A 36 12.78 2.65 4.93
CA GLY A 36 12.94 3.71 5.91
C GLY A 36 13.06 3.12 7.32
N LYS A 37 13.40 3.95 8.29
CA LYS A 37 13.60 3.53 9.70
C LYS A 37 12.44 2.73 10.28
N THR A 38 11.21 3.14 9.99
CA THR A 38 9.96 2.57 10.53
C THR A 38 9.11 1.86 9.48
N PHE A 39 9.35 2.15 8.20
CA PHE A 39 8.47 1.77 7.10
C PHE A 39 9.23 1.11 5.96
N MET A 40 8.62 0.10 5.35
CA MET A 40 9.03 -0.49 4.08
C MET A 40 7.92 -0.31 3.06
N ILE A 41 8.26 0.11 1.85
CA ILE A 41 7.33 0.26 0.72
C ILE A 41 7.87 -0.55 -0.46
N VAL A 42 7.03 -1.35 -1.09
CA VAL A 42 7.34 -2.11 -2.31
C VAL A 42 6.36 -1.72 -3.39
N TYR A 43 6.84 -0.99 -4.39
CA TYR A 43 6.05 -0.63 -5.56
C TYR A 43 6.33 -1.59 -6.72
N ILE A 44 5.27 -2.18 -7.26
CA ILE A 44 5.32 -3.23 -8.27
C ILE A 44 4.67 -2.71 -9.56
N ARG A 45 5.31 -2.93 -10.70
CA ARG A 45 4.82 -2.46 -12.02
C ARG A 45 4.58 -3.61 -13.00
N ASN A 46 3.56 -3.43 -13.83
CA ASN A 46 3.15 -4.32 -14.92
C ASN A 46 2.94 -5.79 -14.49
N PHE A 47 2.24 -5.96 -13.38
CA PHE A 47 1.90 -7.23 -12.76
C PHE A 47 0.43 -7.62 -13.00
N LEU A 48 0.22 -8.36 -14.09
CA LEU A 48 -1.08 -8.95 -14.45
C LEU A 48 -0.86 -10.18 -15.35
N SER A 49 -1.38 -11.33 -14.93
CA SER A 49 -1.30 -12.59 -15.66
C SER A 49 -2.20 -12.57 -16.92
N PRO A 50 -1.94 -13.43 -17.91
CA PRO A 50 -2.84 -13.57 -19.06
C PRO A 50 -4.26 -13.96 -18.67
N THR A 51 -4.41 -14.87 -17.70
CA THR A 51 -5.72 -15.33 -17.20
C THR A 51 -6.47 -14.21 -16.49
N GLU A 52 -5.79 -13.45 -15.63
CA GLU A 52 -6.39 -12.30 -14.94
C GLU A 52 -6.88 -11.23 -15.94
N ARG A 53 -6.14 -11.01 -17.03
CA ARG A 53 -6.57 -10.09 -18.10
C ARG A 53 -7.87 -10.53 -18.76
N VAL A 54 -8.05 -11.83 -19.01
CA VAL A 54 -9.31 -12.36 -19.57
C VAL A 54 -10.46 -12.11 -18.62
N LEU A 55 -10.25 -12.36 -17.32
CA LEU A 55 -11.26 -12.09 -16.28
C LEU A 55 -11.63 -10.61 -16.21
N MET A 56 -10.66 -9.70 -16.17
CA MET A 56 -10.92 -8.26 -16.18
C MET A 56 -11.70 -7.81 -17.42
N ASN A 57 -11.40 -8.34 -18.60
CA ASN A 57 -12.15 -8.04 -19.83
C ASN A 57 -13.62 -8.52 -19.78
N GLN A 58 -13.95 -9.40 -18.84
CA GLN A 58 -15.30 -9.89 -18.58
C GLN A 58 -15.94 -9.23 -17.35
N ASN A 59 -15.37 -8.10 -16.88
CA ASN A 59 -15.78 -7.39 -15.67
C ASN A 59 -15.73 -8.27 -14.40
N GLN A 60 -14.76 -9.17 -14.33
CA GLN A 60 -14.53 -10.09 -13.19
C GLN A 60 -13.39 -9.61 -12.28
N ASP A 61 -13.21 -8.29 -12.14
CA ASP A 61 -12.17 -7.66 -11.33
C ASP A 61 -12.23 -8.12 -9.87
N GLU A 62 -13.43 -8.26 -9.29
CA GLU A 62 -13.61 -8.78 -7.93
C GLU A 62 -13.08 -10.21 -7.77
N SER A 63 -13.28 -11.07 -8.77
CA SER A 63 -12.78 -12.45 -8.75
C SER A 63 -11.26 -12.48 -8.79
N VAL A 64 -10.63 -11.58 -9.55
CA VAL A 64 -9.17 -11.40 -9.55
C VAL A 64 -8.68 -10.94 -8.18
N GLN A 65 -9.32 -9.93 -7.59
CA GLN A 65 -8.97 -9.41 -6.27
C GLN A 65 -9.08 -10.48 -5.18
N LYS A 66 -10.20 -11.21 -5.12
CA LYS A 66 -10.41 -12.31 -4.15
C LYS A 66 -9.34 -13.39 -4.26
N THR A 67 -8.99 -13.77 -5.50
CA THR A 67 -7.93 -14.76 -5.73
C THR A 67 -6.58 -14.26 -5.23
N ARG A 68 -6.24 -12.99 -5.50
CA ARG A 68 -5.00 -12.38 -4.99
C ARG A 68 -4.99 -12.30 -3.47
N ASP A 69 -6.11 -11.93 -2.85
CA ASP A 69 -6.27 -11.87 -1.39
C ASP A 69 -6.01 -13.25 -0.75
N LEU A 70 -6.53 -14.34 -1.32
CA LEU A 70 -6.25 -15.71 -0.86
C LEU A 70 -4.75 -16.09 -0.97
N VAL A 71 -4.10 -15.74 -2.09
CA VAL A 71 -2.67 -16.02 -2.27
C VAL A 71 -1.84 -15.23 -1.25
N MET A 72 -2.19 -13.97 -0.98
CA MET A 72 -1.46 -13.14 -0.03
C MET A 72 -1.50 -13.66 1.40
N GLN A 73 -2.56 -14.36 1.83
CA GLN A 73 -2.60 -15.01 3.15
C GLN A 73 -1.42 -15.98 3.35
N THR A 74 -0.96 -16.63 2.28
CA THR A 74 0.21 -17.53 2.30
C THR A 74 1.51 -16.75 2.15
N LEU A 75 1.54 -15.72 1.29
CA LEU A 75 2.76 -14.97 0.99
C LEU A 75 3.21 -14.05 2.12
N ILE A 76 2.29 -13.43 2.86
CA ILE A 76 2.64 -12.44 3.87
C ILE A 76 3.57 -13.02 4.95
N PRO A 77 3.28 -14.18 5.58
CA PRO A 77 4.19 -14.77 6.56
C PRO A 77 5.58 -15.07 5.99
N GLU A 78 5.65 -15.60 4.76
CA GLU A 78 6.90 -15.93 4.06
C GLU A 78 7.73 -14.66 3.80
N MET A 79 7.08 -13.61 3.27
CA MET A 79 7.71 -12.32 3.00
C MET A 79 8.19 -11.65 4.29
N LYS A 80 7.39 -11.65 5.35
CA LYS A 80 7.80 -11.09 6.66
C LYS A 80 9.06 -11.79 7.19
N ALA A 81 9.12 -13.11 7.10
CA ALA A 81 10.29 -13.88 7.52
C ALA A 81 11.53 -13.55 6.69
N TYR A 82 11.40 -13.47 5.36
CA TYR A 82 12.51 -13.13 4.47
C TYR A 82 12.99 -11.68 4.66
N ILE A 83 12.07 -10.73 4.82
CA ILE A 83 12.40 -9.33 5.12
C ILE A 83 13.22 -9.25 6.40
N LYS A 84 12.80 -9.94 7.47
CA LYS A 84 13.55 -10.00 8.73
C LYS A 84 14.95 -10.60 8.55
N PHE A 85 15.07 -11.66 7.75
CA PHE A 85 16.37 -12.27 7.45
C PHE A 85 17.33 -11.31 6.75
N VAL A 86 16.89 -10.60 5.70
CA VAL A 86 17.75 -9.71 4.89
C VAL A 86 18.07 -8.40 5.60
N THR A 87 17.08 -7.82 6.28
CA THR A 87 17.17 -6.44 6.78
C THR A 87 17.32 -6.34 8.29
N GLY A 88 16.96 -7.39 9.02
CA GLY A 88 16.74 -7.35 10.47
C GLY A 88 15.42 -6.69 10.87
N MET A 89 14.61 -6.20 9.92
CA MET A 89 13.35 -5.52 10.20
C MET A 89 12.25 -6.52 10.56
N GLU A 90 11.63 -6.35 11.72
CA GLU A 90 10.46 -7.13 12.12
C GLU A 90 9.18 -6.39 11.74
N ILE A 91 8.53 -6.86 10.68
CA ILE A 91 7.30 -6.28 10.15
C ILE A 91 6.11 -6.74 11.01
N ARG A 92 5.55 -5.82 11.81
CA ARG A 92 4.36 -6.07 12.62
C ARG A 92 3.11 -6.07 11.77
N GLU A 93 2.94 -5.00 11.01
CA GLU A 93 1.76 -4.77 10.17
C GLU A 93 2.18 -4.85 8.71
N PHE A 94 1.35 -5.48 7.88
CA PHE A 94 1.61 -5.62 6.45
C PHE A 94 0.34 -5.31 5.69
N TYR A 95 0.40 -4.27 4.87
CA TYR A 95 -0.67 -3.76 4.05
C TYR A 95 -0.34 -4.05 2.59
N TYR A 96 -1.35 -4.32 1.79
CA TYR A 96 -1.15 -4.46 0.36
C TYR A 96 -2.38 -4.04 -0.45
N ASP A 97 -2.11 -3.54 -1.65
CA ASP A 97 -3.16 -3.14 -2.55
C ASP A 97 -2.78 -3.34 -4.02
N TRP A 98 -3.79 -3.63 -4.84
CA TRP A 98 -3.66 -3.95 -6.26
C TRP A 98 -4.35 -2.90 -7.12
N GLY A 99 -3.56 -2.18 -7.92
CA GLY A 99 -4.04 -1.28 -8.97
C GLY A 99 -4.23 -2.05 -10.27
N LEU A 100 -5.29 -2.86 -10.37
CA LEU A 100 -5.50 -3.77 -11.51
C LEU A 100 -5.51 -3.04 -12.86
N HIS A 101 -6.14 -1.85 -12.93
CA HIS A 101 -6.16 -1.03 -14.15
C HIS A 101 -4.75 -0.57 -14.58
N ASN A 102 -3.94 -0.14 -13.62
CA ASN A 102 -2.55 0.28 -13.85
C ASN A 102 -1.57 -0.90 -13.87
N LYS A 103 -2.06 -2.14 -13.64
CA LYS A 103 -1.27 -3.36 -13.50
C LYS A 103 -0.17 -3.17 -12.45
N SER A 104 -0.45 -2.40 -11.41
CA SER A 104 0.50 -2.03 -10.37
C SER A 104 0.07 -2.62 -9.04
N ALA A 105 1.00 -2.66 -8.09
CA ALA A 105 0.71 -3.06 -6.72
C ALA A 105 1.60 -2.32 -5.73
N MET A 106 1.13 -2.26 -4.50
CA MET A 106 1.85 -1.70 -3.38
C MET A 106 1.82 -2.64 -2.19
N PHE A 107 2.99 -2.92 -1.60
CA PHE A 107 3.09 -3.53 -0.28
C PHE A 107 3.70 -2.53 0.69
N THR A 108 3.15 -2.42 1.89
CA THR A 108 3.67 -1.55 2.95
C THR A 108 3.84 -2.36 4.23
N GLY A 109 5.04 -2.33 4.80
CA GLY A 109 5.34 -2.93 6.09
C GLY A 109 5.62 -1.86 7.15
N ILE A 110 5.05 -2.02 8.34
CA ILE A 110 5.30 -1.16 9.51
C ILE A 110 6.06 -1.98 10.57
N CYS A 111 7.17 -1.43 11.06
CA CYS A 111 8.08 -2.10 12.01
C CYS A 111 7.92 -1.54 13.43
N SER A 112 8.12 -2.39 14.46
CA SER A 112 8.01 -1.97 15.87
C SER A 112 9.26 -1.35 16.48
N ASP A 113 10.46 -1.64 15.96
CA ASP A 113 11.71 -1.39 16.72
C ASP A 113 12.86 -0.91 15.84
N SER A 114 13.85 -0.25 16.48
CA SER A 114 15.04 0.37 15.88
C SER A 114 15.79 -0.63 15.00
N THR A 115 15.46 -0.60 13.72
CA THR A 115 16.03 -1.45 12.69
C THR A 115 17.50 -1.08 12.48
N SER A 116 18.30 -1.98 11.89
CA SER A 116 19.63 -1.63 11.38
C SER A 116 19.59 -0.62 10.22
N ILE A 117 18.39 -0.29 9.74
CA ILE A 117 18.12 0.68 8.67
C ILE A 117 17.89 2.04 9.33
N ASP A 118 18.93 2.87 9.38
CA ASP A 118 18.80 4.27 9.84
C ASP A 118 18.65 5.21 8.63
N VAL A 119 17.66 4.94 7.79
CA VAL A 119 17.29 5.83 6.69
C VAL A 119 16.20 6.79 7.20
N PRO A 120 16.50 8.10 7.28
CA PRO A 120 15.54 9.07 7.78
C PRO A 120 14.33 9.15 6.86
N ILE A 121 13.16 9.27 7.47
CA ILE A 121 11.91 9.59 6.80
C ILE A 121 11.68 11.10 6.91
N ASN A 122 11.17 11.71 5.84
CA ASN A 122 10.86 13.12 5.89
C ASN A 122 9.42 13.33 6.36
N GLU A 123 9.28 13.71 7.62
CA GLU A 123 7.99 14.05 8.20
C GLU A 123 7.55 15.47 7.85
N GLU A 124 8.44 16.38 7.44
CA GLU A 124 8.12 17.78 7.16
C GLU A 124 8.31 18.07 5.66
N PHE A 125 7.22 17.95 4.89
CA PHE A 125 7.22 18.18 3.45
C PHE A 125 6.15 19.18 3.03
N THR A 126 6.42 19.93 1.96
CA THR A 126 5.50 20.88 1.35
C THR A 126 4.17 20.21 0.97
N GLY A 127 3.05 20.85 1.34
CA GLY A 127 1.70 20.33 1.08
C GLY A 127 1.20 19.31 2.10
N LYS A 128 1.97 18.96 3.15
CA LYS A 128 1.55 17.98 4.16
C LYS A 128 0.24 18.37 4.87
N ALA A 129 0.11 19.62 5.29
CA ALA A 129 -1.07 20.07 6.03
C ALA A 129 -2.33 20.04 5.16
N GLU A 130 -2.20 20.47 3.91
CA GLU A 130 -3.25 20.45 2.89
C GLU A 130 -3.61 19.01 2.50
N LEU A 131 -2.62 18.12 2.35
CA LEU A 131 -2.84 16.70 2.10
C LEU A 131 -3.64 16.06 3.24
N ILE A 132 -3.24 16.29 4.49
CA ILE A 132 -3.96 15.75 5.67
C ILE A 132 -5.40 16.25 5.70
N ARG A 133 -5.62 17.54 5.41
CA ARG A 133 -6.97 18.12 5.33
C ARG A 133 -7.80 17.47 4.23
N GLU A 134 -7.22 17.26 3.06
CA GLU A 134 -7.93 16.65 1.94
C GLU A 134 -8.29 15.19 2.22
N ILE A 135 -7.35 14.42 2.79
CA ILE A 135 -7.62 13.05 3.25
C ILE A 135 -8.74 13.03 4.31
N MET A 136 -8.74 13.97 5.25
CA MET A 136 -9.81 14.09 6.24
C MET A 136 -11.18 14.34 5.60
N ASN A 137 -11.25 15.20 4.58
CA ASN A 137 -12.49 15.47 3.85
C ASN A 137 -13.01 14.23 3.12
N LEU A 138 -12.14 13.49 2.42
CA LEU A 138 -12.52 12.26 1.71
C LEU A 138 -12.96 11.14 2.66
N SER A 139 -12.33 11.05 3.84
CA SER A 139 -12.75 10.12 4.88
C SER A 139 -14.13 10.51 5.44
N GLU A 140 -14.42 11.80 5.63
CA GLU A 140 -15.75 12.26 6.07
C GLU A 140 -16.85 11.96 5.04
N GLU A 141 -16.52 11.97 3.73
CA GLU A 141 -17.45 11.60 2.66
C GLU A 141 -17.77 10.10 2.62
N SER A 142 -16.78 9.24 2.93
CA SER A 142 -16.93 7.78 2.84
C SER A 142 -17.33 7.10 4.15
N GLU A 143 -16.99 7.69 5.30
CA GLU A 143 -17.12 7.08 6.63
C GLU A 143 -17.28 8.13 7.75
N LYS A 144 -16.24 8.36 8.56
CA LYS A 144 -16.11 9.44 9.53
C LYS A 144 -14.71 10.08 9.41
N LYS A 145 -14.51 11.21 10.09
CA LYS A 145 -13.16 11.74 10.28
C LYS A 145 -12.29 10.74 11.05
N PRO A 146 -11.06 10.46 10.59
CA PRO A 146 -10.09 9.70 11.37
C PRO A 146 -9.82 10.38 12.70
N GLU A 147 -9.58 9.59 13.73
CA GLU A 147 -9.16 10.09 15.04
C GLU A 147 -7.73 10.65 14.97
N GLU A 148 -6.89 10.08 14.12
CA GLU A 148 -5.52 10.52 13.87
C GLU A 148 -5.13 10.30 12.41
N ILE A 149 -4.33 11.23 11.87
CA ILE A 149 -3.68 11.08 10.56
C ILE A 149 -2.19 11.39 10.72
N TYR A 150 -1.35 10.45 10.32
CA TYR A 150 0.10 10.63 10.19
C TYR A 150 0.50 10.61 8.71
N ALA A 151 1.46 11.44 8.31
CA ALA A 151 1.95 11.48 6.93
C ALA A 151 3.46 11.76 6.87
N CYS A 152 4.17 11.04 6.00
CA CYS A 152 5.61 11.24 5.75
C CYS A 152 6.01 10.87 4.31
N LYS A 153 7.15 11.39 3.84
CA LYS A 153 7.83 10.95 2.62
C LYS A 153 8.91 9.94 2.98
N LEU A 154 8.85 8.75 2.37
CA LEU A 154 9.94 7.76 2.50
C LEU A 154 11.09 8.06 1.53
N ASN A 155 10.79 8.68 0.40
CA ASN A 155 11.74 9.16 -0.60
C ASN A 155 11.06 10.22 -1.48
N HIS A 156 11.71 10.64 -2.57
CA HIS A 156 11.15 11.62 -3.51
C HIS A 156 9.98 11.10 -4.37
N ARG A 157 9.62 9.81 -4.28
CA ARG A 157 8.61 9.13 -5.10
C ARG A 157 7.44 8.57 -4.30
N SER A 158 7.52 8.53 -2.97
CA SER A 158 6.56 7.80 -2.14
C SER A 158 6.19 8.59 -0.90
N ILE A 159 4.91 8.92 -0.79
CA ILE A 159 4.30 9.53 0.40
C ILE A 159 3.41 8.47 1.05
N LEU A 160 3.62 8.25 2.34
CA LEU A 160 2.83 7.36 3.18
C LEU A 160 1.90 8.21 4.03
N VAL A 161 0.63 7.81 4.10
CA VAL A 161 -0.37 8.36 5.02
C VAL A 161 -0.97 7.20 5.81
N ILE A 162 -1.10 7.38 7.13
CA ILE A 162 -1.71 6.42 8.05
C ILE A 162 -2.92 7.11 8.67
N ARG A 163 -4.07 6.44 8.69
CA ARG A 163 -5.28 6.90 9.38
C ARG A 163 -5.62 5.91 10.49
N ASN A 164 -5.86 6.39 11.71
CA ASN A 164 -6.36 5.59 12.83
C ASN A 164 -7.79 6.03 13.21
N GLY A 165 -8.60 5.10 13.68
CA GLY A 165 -9.96 5.36 14.15
C GLY A 165 -10.86 5.82 13.01
N ILE A 166 -11.04 4.99 11.99
CA ILE A 166 -11.75 5.30 10.74
C ILE A 166 -13.16 4.69 10.70
N LEU A 167 -13.38 3.59 11.41
CA LEU A 167 -14.61 2.80 11.30
C LEU A 167 -15.81 3.43 12.02
N VAL A 168 -16.96 3.47 11.34
CA VAL A 168 -18.26 3.82 11.94
C VAL A 168 -18.93 2.63 12.61
N ARG A 169 -19.98 2.88 13.42
CA ARG A 169 -20.65 1.84 14.21
C ARG A 169 -21.21 0.68 13.38
N ILE A 170 -21.74 0.96 12.19
CA ILE A 170 -22.29 -0.09 11.32
C ILE A 170 -21.19 -0.99 10.75
N GLU A 171 -20.04 -0.44 10.37
CA GLU A 171 -18.89 -1.22 9.88
C GLU A 171 -18.34 -2.12 10.99
N LYS A 172 -18.20 -1.59 12.22
CA LYS A 172 -17.83 -2.40 13.40
C LYS A 172 -18.79 -3.55 13.64
N GLN A 173 -20.09 -3.37 13.34
CA GLN A 173 -21.08 -4.43 13.48
C GLN A 173 -20.95 -5.49 12.36
N LEU A 174 -20.71 -5.07 11.11
CA LEU A 174 -20.46 -5.99 9.99
C LEU A 174 -19.23 -6.87 10.25
N ILE A 175 -18.16 -6.28 10.79
CA ILE A 175 -16.95 -7.00 11.19
C ILE A 175 -17.27 -8.09 12.22
N ARG A 176 -18.03 -7.76 13.28
CA ARG A 176 -18.45 -8.74 14.31
C ARG A 176 -19.34 -9.86 13.78
N GLN A 177 -20.03 -9.63 12.66
CA GLN A 177 -20.87 -10.62 11.99
C GLN A 177 -20.08 -11.48 10.98
N GLY A 178 -18.75 -11.31 10.89
CA GLY A 178 -17.91 -12.04 9.96
C GLY A 178 -17.98 -11.53 8.52
N MET A 179 -18.55 -10.33 8.29
CA MET A 179 -18.71 -9.74 6.95
C MET A 179 -17.51 -8.86 6.55
N GLN A 180 -16.31 -9.20 7.04
CA GLN A 180 -15.09 -8.42 6.81
C GLN A 180 -14.71 -8.37 5.33
N GLU A 181 -14.83 -9.49 4.60
CA GLU A 181 -14.48 -9.53 3.17
C GLU A 181 -15.39 -8.63 2.33
N GLN A 182 -16.70 -8.68 2.58
CA GLN A 182 -17.70 -7.85 1.89
C GLN A 182 -17.47 -6.37 2.20
N LEU A 183 -17.17 -6.05 3.47
CA LEU A 183 -16.82 -4.69 3.88
C LEU A 183 -15.54 -4.22 3.16
N LYS A 184 -14.49 -5.04 3.10
CA LYS A 184 -13.24 -4.71 2.40
C LYS A 184 -13.45 -4.44 0.92
N LEU A 185 -14.26 -5.25 0.24
CA LEU A 185 -14.60 -5.04 -1.17
C LEU A 185 -15.38 -3.74 -1.38
N ALA A 186 -16.39 -3.46 -0.55
CA ALA A 186 -17.17 -2.23 -0.63
C ALA A 186 -16.30 -0.98 -0.39
N LYS A 187 -15.49 -0.98 0.67
CA LYS A 187 -14.56 0.12 0.97
C LYS A 187 -13.52 0.30 -0.13
N ARG A 188 -12.98 -0.79 -0.68
CA ARG A 188 -12.04 -0.77 -1.81
C ARG A 188 -12.63 -0.04 -3.01
N THR A 189 -13.86 -0.33 -3.40
CA THR A 189 -14.53 0.36 -4.52
C THR A 189 -14.78 1.83 -4.21
N LEU A 190 -15.30 2.14 -3.02
CA LEU A 190 -15.65 3.51 -2.62
C LEU A 190 -14.43 4.41 -2.44
N GLU A 191 -13.53 4.06 -1.54
CA GLU A 191 -12.41 4.92 -1.15
C GLU A 191 -11.36 5.05 -2.25
N LYS A 192 -11.09 3.99 -3.02
CA LYS A 192 -10.23 4.14 -4.19
C LYS A 192 -10.85 5.05 -5.24
N GLY A 193 -12.17 4.96 -5.45
CA GLY A 193 -12.88 5.85 -6.35
C GLY A 193 -12.68 7.31 -5.93
N LEU A 194 -12.87 7.63 -4.65
CA LEU A 194 -12.64 8.96 -4.10
C LEU A 194 -11.18 9.40 -4.26
N LEU A 195 -10.21 8.55 -3.93
CA LEU A 195 -8.78 8.87 -4.02
C LEU A 195 -8.33 9.09 -5.46
N HIS A 196 -8.75 8.26 -6.42
CA HIS A 196 -8.34 8.35 -7.82
C HIS A 196 -9.04 9.50 -8.57
N ASN A 197 -10.26 9.85 -8.19
CA ASN A 197 -11.02 10.92 -8.84
C ASN A 197 -10.74 12.31 -8.22
N ASN A 198 -9.89 12.38 -7.19
CA ASN A 198 -9.52 13.62 -6.55
C ASN A 198 -8.45 14.36 -7.35
N ASN A 199 -8.84 15.50 -7.95
CA ASN A 199 -7.96 16.32 -8.78
C ASN A 199 -7.14 17.35 -7.97
N HIS A 200 -7.30 17.42 -6.65
CA HIS A 200 -6.60 18.41 -5.81
C HIS A 200 -5.20 17.94 -5.42
N PHE A 201 -4.97 16.62 -5.30
CA PHE A 201 -3.72 16.11 -4.77
C PHE A 201 -2.48 16.53 -5.56
N GLU A 202 -2.53 16.56 -6.90
CA GLU A 202 -1.39 17.00 -7.71
C GLU A 202 -1.05 18.48 -7.47
N GLY A 203 -2.06 19.34 -7.31
CA GLY A 203 -1.88 20.75 -6.98
C GLY A 203 -1.38 20.97 -5.55
N ILE A 204 -1.80 20.12 -4.61
CA ILE A 204 -1.33 20.15 -3.21
C ILE A 204 0.14 19.73 -3.11
N LEU A 205 0.52 18.67 -3.82
CA LEU A 205 1.85 18.07 -3.74
C LEU A 205 2.86 18.67 -4.73
N ASP A 206 2.40 19.53 -5.63
CA ASP A 206 3.17 20.12 -6.73
C ASP A 206 3.93 19.06 -7.55
N THR A 207 3.27 17.93 -7.81
CA THR A 207 3.81 16.84 -8.59
C THR A 207 2.72 15.93 -9.13
N GLN A 208 3.03 15.20 -10.20
CA GLN A 208 2.12 14.23 -10.79
C GLN A 208 2.00 12.97 -9.94
N ILE A 209 0.78 12.47 -9.82
CA ILE A 209 0.47 11.22 -9.14
C ILE A 209 0.42 10.10 -10.17
N ILE A 210 1.29 9.12 -9.99
CA ILE A 210 1.40 7.95 -10.86
C ILE A 210 0.40 6.87 -10.41
N ASP A 211 0.31 6.63 -9.11
CA ASP A 211 -0.60 5.67 -8.50
C ASP A 211 -0.98 6.13 -7.08
N VAL A 212 -2.16 5.70 -6.64
CA VAL A 212 -2.61 5.81 -5.24
C VAL A 212 -3.10 4.44 -4.79
N PHE A 213 -2.70 4.03 -3.59
CA PHE A 213 -3.03 2.74 -3.01
C PHE A 213 -3.65 2.94 -1.65
N VAL A 214 -4.59 2.08 -1.26
CA VAL A 214 -5.19 2.07 0.08
C VAL A 214 -5.50 0.64 0.52
N ASP A 215 -5.18 0.34 1.78
CA ASP A 215 -5.55 -0.91 2.44
C ASP A 215 -5.90 -0.67 3.91
N TRP A 216 -6.64 -1.61 4.49
CA TRP A 216 -7.22 -1.49 5.83
C TRP A 216 -6.88 -2.69 6.69
N ASP A 217 -6.61 -2.40 7.96
CA ASP A 217 -6.62 -3.37 9.05
C ASP A 217 -7.81 -3.05 9.96
N PHE A 218 -8.84 -3.88 9.86
CA PHE A 218 -10.09 -3.67 10.60
C PHE A 218 -9.99 -4.01 12.08
N ASP A 219 -9.05 -4.87 12.47
CA ASP A 219 -8.83 -5.22 13.87
C ASP A 219 -8.11 -4.07 14.59
N LEU A 220 -7.23 -3.36 13.89
CA LEU A 220 -6.53 -2.18 14.38
C LEU A 220 -7.31 -0.87 14.20
N ASP A 221 -8.48 -0.88 13.54
CA ASP A 221 -9.23 0.33 13.14
C ASP A 221 -8.30 1.33 12.41
N LYS A 222 -7.54 0.83 11.44
CA LYS A 222 -6.41 1.52 10.81
C LYS A 222 -6.42 1.34 9.30
N SER A 223 -5.93 2.34 8.58
CA SER A 223 -5.65 2.21 7.15
C SER A 223 -4.35 2.89 6.75
N VAL A 224 -3.81 2.42 5.64
CA VAL A 224 -2.59 2.95 5.03
C VAL A 224 -2.89 3.36 3.60
N ILE A 225 -2.53 4.60 3.27
CA ILE A 225 -2.59 5.14 1.92
C ILE A 225 -1.16 5.41 1.45
N VAL A 226 -0.85 5.05 0.22
CA VAL A 226 0.45 5.37 -0.40
C VAL A 226 0.23 6.08 -1.72
N PHE A 227 0.82 7.26 -1.85
CA PHE A 227 0.93 7.97 -3.12
C PHE A 227 2.27 7.66 -3.76
N VAL A 228 2.24 7.20 -5.00
CA VAL A 228 3.42 7.12 -5.87
C VAL A 228 3.43 8.34 -6.76
N VAL A 229 4.44 9.17 -6.62
CA VAL A 229 4.57 10.41 -7.37
C VAL A 229 5.75 10.34 -8.33
N ASN A 230 5.66 11.12 -9.41
CA ASN A 230 6.81 11.37 -10.25
C ASN A 230 7.81 12.20 -9.44
N PRO A 231 9.09 11.83 -9.35
CA PRO A 231 10.07 12.79 -8.84
C PRO A 231 10.14 13.90 -9.88
N THR A 232 9.63 15.06 -9.50
CA THR A 232 9.84 16.29 -10.25
C THR A 232 11.35 16.48 -10.42
N LYS A 233 11.74 16.96 -11.62
CA LYS A 233 13.13 17.16 -12.06
C LYS A 233 14.05 17.77 -11.01
#